data_AF-A0A972WWS3-F1
#
_entry.id   AF-A0A972WWS3-F1
#
_cell.length_a   1.000
_cell.length_b   1.000
_cell.length_c   1.000
_cell.angle_alpha   90.00
_cell.angle_beta   90.00
_cell.angle_gamma   90.00
#
_symmetry.space_group_name_H-M   'P 1'
#
loop_
_entity.id
_entity.type
_entity.pdbx_description
1 polymer ?
#
loop_
_entity_poly.entity_id
_entity_poly.type
_entity_poly.pdbx_seq_one_letter_code
_entity_poly.pdbx_strand_id
1 'polypeptide(L)'
;MLIVGAISTLGALVNIITAETVAVDSWGNLAGRELDIAVGLEQLWGLWFITIGVAILLLALLTHGISQARTGAVVIGLTFVGQVLAFSTLGSKGYWEESGAPIEQILPYAAIYLIGFIACVKGWNEKTK
;
A
#
# COMPACT_ATOMS: atom_id res chain seq x y z
N MET A 1 6.72 -6.51 -10.74
CA MET A 1 6.68 -5.06 -10.43
C MET A 1 5.51 -4.34 -11.08
N LEU A 2 5.32 -4.41 -12.41
CA LEU A 2 4.24 -3.66 -13.11
C LEU A 2 2.86 -3.85 -12.46
N ILE A 3 2.46 -5.08 -12.20
CA ILE A 3 1.18 -5.40 -11.56
C ILE A 3 1.07 -4.75 -10.16
N VAL A 4 2.13 -4.83 -9.36
CA VAL A 4 2.16 -4.23 -8.01
C VAL A 4 2.01 -2.72 -8.09
N GLY A 5 2.75 -2.07 -8.99
CA GLY A 5 2.66 -0.63 -9.19
C GLY A 5 1.28 -0.19 -9.70
N ALA A 6 0.71 -0.93 -10.66
CA ALA A 6 -0.61 -0.65 -11.22
C ALA A 6 -1.71 -0.79 -10.16
N ILE A 7 -1.75 -1.91 -9.44
CA ILE A 7 -2.77 -2.13 -8.41
C ILE A 7 -2.60 -1.16 -7.25
N SER A 8 -1.36 -0.84 -6.83
CA SER A 8 -1.13 0.16 -5.78
C SER A 8 -1.66 1.53 -6.20
N THR A 9 -1.43 1.94 -7.45
CA THR A 9 -1.89 3.23 -7.96
C THR A 9 -3.42 3.27 -8.08
N LEU A 10 -4.02 2.25 -8.69
CA LEU A 10 -5.47 2.19 -8.89
C LEU A 10 -6.21 2.05 -7.58
N GLY A 11 -5.75 1.17 -6.69
CA GLY A 11 -6.35 0.98 -5.37
C GLY A 11 -6.28 2.23 -4.50
N ALA A 12 -5.17 2.97 -4.60
CA ALA A 12 -5.01 4.23 -3.91
C ALA A 12 -5.92 5.34 -4.45
N LEU A 13 -6.16 5.40 -5.77
CA LEU A 13 -7.16 6.28 -6.36
C LEU A 13 -8.56 5.96 -5.85
N VAL A 14 -8.90 4.67 -5.76
CA VAL A 14 -10.17 4.23 -5.16
C VAL A 14 -10.25 4.73 -3.72
N ASN A 15 -9.21 4.55 -2.90
CA ASN A 15 -9.19 4.99 -1.50
C ASN A 15 -9.44 6.50 -1.36
N ILE A 16 -8.86 7.32 -2.23
CA ILE A 16 -9.07 8.79 -2.21
C ILE A 16 -10.53 9.13 -2.50
N ILE A 17 -11.13 8.47 -3.50
CA ILE A 17 -12.51 8.74 -3.92
C ILE A 17 -13.51 8.23 -2.87
N THR A 18 -13.21 7.12 -2.20
CA THR A 18 -14.08 6.52 -1.17
C THR A 18 -13.69 6.92 0.25
N ALA A 19 -12.79 7.89 0.43
CA ALA A 19 -12.21 8.26 1.73
C ALA A 19 -13.26 8.59 2.79
N GLU A 20 -14.33 9.30 2.40
CA GLU A 20 -15.43 9.62 3.31
C GLU A 20 -16.19 8.38 3.78
N THR A 21 -16.51 7.48 2.85
CA THR A 21 -17.15 6.19 3.17
C THR A 21 -16.28 5.37 4.11
N VAL A 22 -14.98 5.25 3.82
CA VAL A 22 -14.04 4.49 4.66
C VAL A 22 -13.91 5.13 6.05
N ALA A 23 -13.87 6.45 6.13
CA ALA A 23 -13.81 7.17 7.41
C ALA A 23 -15.05 6.89 8.27
N VAL A 24 -16.25 7.01 7.70
CA VAL A 24 -17.50 6.74 8.41
C VAL A 24 -17.60 5.28 8.85
N ASP A 25 -17.27 4.34 7.96
CA ASP A 25 -17.40 2.91 8.22
C ASP A 25 -16.35 2.42 9.23
N SER A 26 -15.14 2.97 9.20
CA SER A 26 -14.01 2.45 9.99
C SER A 26 -13.80 3.19 11.31
N TRP A 27 -14.10 4.49 11.37
CA TRP A 27 -13.83 5.33 12.54
C TRP A 27 -15.09 5.60 13.39
N GLY A 28 -16.25 5.07 12.98
CA GLY A 28 -17.52 5.18 13.70
C GLY A 28 -18.28 6.49 13.44
N ASN A 29 -19.22 6.81 14.33
CA ASN A 29 -20.10 7.99 14.22
C ASN A 29 -19.36 9.31 14.52
N LEU A 30 -18.42 9.69 13.66
CA LEU A 30 -17.74 10.98 13.70
C LEU A 30 -18.63 12.09 13.10
N ALA A 31 -18.46 13.33 13.57
CA ALA A 31 -19.18 14.49 13.03
C ALA A 31 -18.32 15.75 13.02
N GLY A 32 -18.63 16.67 12.10
CA GLY A 32 -17.94 17.95 11.96
C GLY A 32 -16.43 17.75 11.77
N ARG A 33 -15.63 18.46 12.58
CA ARG A 33 -14.17 18.48 12.45
C ARG A 33 -13.52 17.09 12.57
N GLU A 34 -14.08 16.18 13.36
CA GLU A 34 -13.49 14.86 13.55
C GLU A 34 -13.64 14.01 12.30
N LEU A 35 -14.79 14.10 11.63
CA LEU A 35 -15.02 13.46 10.33
C LEU A 35 -14.06 14.04 9.28
N ASP A 36 -13.95 15.37 9.19
CA ASP A 36 -13.02 16.02 8.24
C ASP A 36 -11.57 15.54 8.40
N ILE A 37 -11.12 15.36 9.64
CA ILE A 37 -9.77 14.84 9.94
C ILE A 37 -9.63 13.38 9.50
N ALA A 38 -10.62 12.53 9.79
CA ALA A 38 -10.60 11.13 9.39
C ALA A 38 -10.58 10.98 7.87
N VAL A 39 -11.43 11.70 7.14
CA VAL A 39 -11.41 11.74 5.67
C VAL A 39 -10.06 12.22 5.14
N GLY A 40 -9.51 13.28 5.73
CA GLY A 40 -8.18 13.80 5.35
C GLY A 40 -7.06 12.78 5.55
N LEU A 41 -7.12 11.96 6.62
CA LEU A 41 -6.17 10.89 6.86
C LEU A 41 -6.28 9.77 5.81
N GLU A 42 -7.50 9.35 5.45
CA GLU A 42 -7.71 8.35 4.39
C GLU A 42 -7.22 8.85 3.03
N GLN A 43 -7.44 10.12 2.72
CA GLN A 43 -6.89 10.75 1.52
C GLN A 43 -5.36 10.79 1.54
N LEU A 44 -4.76 11.10 2.69
CA LEU A 44 -3.30 11.11 2.85
C LEU A 44 -2.70 9.72 2.64
N TRP A 45 -3.34 8.67 3.18
CA TRP A 45 -2.97 7.28 2.91
C TRP A 45 -3.06 6.95 1.42
N GLY A 46 -4.14 7.36 0.76
CA GLY A 46 -4.28 7.21 -0.69
C GLY A 46 -3.17 7.92 -1.46
N LEU A 47 -2.83 9.16 -1.13
CA LEU A 47 -1.75 9.91 -1.78
C LEU A 47 -0.38 9.24 -1.58
N TRP A 48 -0.14 8.70 -0.40
CA TRP A 48 1.08 7.92 -0.10
C TRP A 48 1.18 6.70 -1.03
N PHE A 49 0.12 5.90 -1.15
CA PHE A 49 0.11 4.72 -2.01
C PHE A 49 0.15 5.04 -3.50
N ILE A 50 -0.46 6.14 -3.95
CA ILE A 50 -0.29 6.66 -5.32
C ILE A 50 1.18 6.93 -5.60
N THR A 51 1.86 7.65 -4.70
CA THR A 51 3.26 8.06 -4.90
C THR A 51 4.16 6.83 -5.03
N ILE A 52 3.96 5.84 -4.15
CA ILE A 52 4.68 4.57 -4.20
C ILE A 52 4.34 3.77 -5.46
N GLY A 53 3.05 3.66 -5.80
CA GLY A 53 2.58 2.92 -6.96
C GLY A 53 3.16 3.44 -8.26
N VAL A 54 3.14 4.77 -8.43
CA VAL A 54 3.75 5.47 -9.57
C VAL A 54 5.27 5.26 -9.61
N ALA A 55 5.96 5.36 -8.46
CA ALA A 55 7.40 5.10 -8.40
C ALA A 55 7.74 3.66 -8.81
N ILE A 56 6.97 2.67 -8.33
CA ILE A 56 7.14 1.25 -8.71
C ILE A 56 6.88 1.05 -10.21
N LEU A 57 5.86 1.72 -10.78
CA LEU A 57 5.58 1.67 -12.22
C LEU A 57 6.75 2.23 -13.03
N LEU A 58 7.24 3.42 -12.68
CA LEU A 58 8.37 4.05 -13.36
C LEU A 58 9.61 3.16 -13.30
N LEU A 59 9.95 2.63 -12.12
CA LEU A 59 11.08 1.71 -11.98
C LEU A 59 10.89 0.44 -12.79
N ALA A 60 9.67 -0.09 -12.86
CA ALA A 60 9.36 -1.26 -13.67
C ALA A 60 9.52 -0.98 -15.18
N LEU A 61 9.28 0.25 -15.64
CA LEU A 61 9.49 0.66 -17.04
C LEU A 61 10.95 0.97 -17.36
N LEU A 62 11.72 1.43 -16.38
CA LEU A 62 13.12 1.83 -16.54
C LEU A 62 14.14 0.69 -16.32
N THR A 63 13.71 -0.43 -15.74
CA THR A 63 14.58 -1.57 -15.44
C THR A 63 14.07 -2.83 -16.11
N HIS A 64 15.01 -3.70 -16.51
CA HIS A 64 14.70 -4.97 -17.17
C HIS A 64 15.52 -6.13 -16.60
N GLY A 65 15.04 -7.36 -16.81
CA GLY A 65 15.71 -8.60 -16.44
C GLY A 65 16.09 -8.64 -14.94
N ILE A 66 17.32 -9.05 -14.65
CA ILE A 66 17.83 -9.18 -13.27
C ILE A 66 17.80 -7.85 -12.52
N SER A 67 18.10 -6.72 -13.19
CA SER A 67 18.07 -5.40 -12.56
C SER A 67 16.67 -5.05 -12.05
N GLN A 68 15.64 -5.36 -12.85
CA GLN A 68 14.25 -5.19 -12.46
C GLN A 68 13.87 -6.08 -11.28
N ALA A 69 14.30 -7.34 -11.27
CA ALA A 69 14.04 -8.25 -10.16
C ALA A 69 14.67 -7.75 -8.84
N ARG A 70 15.93 -7.30 -8.87
CA ARG A 70 16.63 -6.75 -7.70
C ARG A 70 15.99 -5.46 -7.20
N THR A 71 15.74 -4.52 -8.11
CA THR A 71 15.09 -3.26 -7.80
C THR A 71 13.70 -3.50 -7.20
N GLY A 72 12.93 -4.39 -7.82
CA GLY A 72 11.60 -4.77 -7.35
C GLY A 72 11.62 -5.37 -5.95
N ALA A 73 12.53 -6.31 -5.68
CA ALA A 73 12.62 -6.94 -4.37
C ALA A 73 12.97 -5.92 -3.27
N VAL A 74 13.90 -4.99 -3.55
CA VAL A 74 14.25 -3.93 -2.58
C VAL A 74 13.07 -2.97 -2.38
N VAL A 75 12.51 -2.42 -3.44
CA VAL A 75 11.48 -1.38 -3.33
C VAL A 75 10.18 -1.94 -2.76
N ILE A 76 9.69 -3.07 -3.28
CA ILE A 76 8.46 -3.70 -2.78
C ILE A 76 8.68 -4.19 -1.34
N GLY A 77 9.85 -4.77 -1.03
CA GLY A 77 10.19 -5.24 0.31
C GLY A 77 10.24 -4.10 1.33
N LEU A 78 10.94 -3.00 1.01
CA LEU A 78 11.01 -1.83 1.89
C LEU A 78 9.64 -1.19 2.09
N THR A 79 8.83 -1.07 1.04
CA THR A 79 7.45 -0.60 1.18
C THR A 79 6.65 -1.51 2.10
N PHE A 80 6.71 -2.83 1.89
CA PHE A 80 5.97 -3.79 2.72
C PHE A 80 6.38 -3.68 4.20
N VAL A 81 7.68 -3.63 4.49
CA VAL A 81 8.18 -3.44 5.86
C VAL A 81 7.71 -2.10 6.43
N GLY A 82 7.79 -1.01 5.66
CA GLY A 82 7.32 0.31 6.07
C GLY A 82 5.83 0.31 6.45
N GLN A 83 4.99 -0.38 5.67
CA GLN A 83 3.57 -0.53 5.97
C GLN A 83 3.34 -1.34 7.25
N VAL A 84 4.02 -2.49 7.40
CA VAL A 84 3.93 -3.31 8.61
C VAL A 84 4.31 -2.50 9.85
N LEU A 85 5.37 -1.69 9.77
CA LEU A 85 5.80 -0.83 10.87
C LEU A 85 4.80 0.30 11.15
N ALA A 86 4.25 0.95 10.13
CA ALA A 86 3.25 2.00 10.30
C ALA A 86 1.99 1.44 10.97
N PHE A 87 1.46 0.33 10.47
CA PHE A 87 0.31 -0.34 11.05
C PHE A 87 0.57 -0.88 12.46
N SER A 88 1.77 -1.42 12.72
CA SER A 88 2.14 -1.88 14.07
C SER A 88 2.21 -0.73 15.07
N THR A 89 2.72 0.43 14.63
CA THR A 89 2.79 1.65 15.45
C THR A 89 1.39 2.16 15.78
N LEU A 90 0.49 2.19 14.79
CA LEU A 90 -0.90 2.56 15.00
C LEU A 90 -1.66 1.52 15.84
N GLY A 91 -1.31 0.24 15.71
CA GLY A 91 -1.87 -0.86 16.49
C GLY A 91 -1.72 -0.66 17.99
N SER A 92 -0.58 -0.13 18.44
CA SER A 92 -0.36 0.23 19.86
C SER A 92 -1.29 1.34 20.37
N LYS A 93 -1.97 2.04 19.47
CA LYS A 93 -2.93 3.13 19.75
C LYS A 93 -4.39 2.70 19.55
N GLY A 94 -4.66 1.40 19.44
CA GLY A 94 -6.02 0.87 19.25
C GLY A 94 -6.45 0.74 17.79
N TYR A 95 -5.55 0.95 16.81
CA TYR A 95 -5.91 0.87 15.40
C TYR A 95 -6.40 -0.53 14.95
N TRP A 96 -6.11 -1.60 15.69
CA TRP A 96 -6.62 -2.95 15.37
C TRP A 96 -7.95 -3.30 16.05
N GLU A 97 -8.51 -2.39 16.84
CA GLU A 97 -9.80 -2.60 17.51
C GLU A 97 -10.95 -2.53 16.49
N GLU A 98 -12.16 -2.98 16.87
CA GLU A 98 -13.33 -3.11 15.97
C GLU A 98 -13.75 -1.80 15.26
N SER A 99 -13.24 -0.65 15.70
CA SER A 99 -13.48 0.69 15.14
C SER A 99 -12.18 1.41 14.74
N GLY A 100 -11.13 0.65 14.41
CA GLY A 100 -9.81 1.17 14.05
C GLY A 100 -9.46 0.99 12.57
N ALA A 101 -9.15 -0.25 12.16
CA ALA A 101 -8.56 -0.53 10.86
C ALA A 101 -9.58 -1.19 9.92
N PRO A 102 -9.69 -0.74 8.67
CA PRO A 102 -10.40 -1.50 7.63
C PRO A 102 -9.53 -2.68 7.18
N ILE A 103 -9.37 -3.71 8.04
CA ILE A 103 -8.50 -4.87 7.81
C ILE A 103 -8.84 -5.57 6.49
N GLU A 104 -10.13 -5.65 6.16
CA GLU A 104 -10.61 -6.23 4.90
C GLU A 104 -10.08 -5.49 3.66
N GLN A 105 -9.83 -4.19 3.78
CA GLN A 105 -9.24 -3.39 2.71
C GLN A 105 -7.72 -3.56 2.68
N ILE A 106 -7.06 -3.70 3.83
CA ILE A 106 -5.60 -3.83 3.95
C ILE A 106 -5.10 -5.20 3.43
N LEU A 107 -5.83 -6.28 3.73
CA LEU A 107 -5.36 -7.65 3.50
C LEU A 107 -5.08 -7.97 2.01
N PRO A 108 -5.94 -7.59 1.04
CA PRO A 108 -5.66 -7.77 -0.38
C PRO A 108 -4.38 -7.05 -0.84
N TYR A 109 -4.14 -5.83 -0.38
CA TYR A 109 -2.92 -5.09 -0.72
C TYR A 109 -1.68 -5.78 -0.14
N ALA A 110 -1.73 -6.21 1.11
CA ALA A 110 -0.62 -6.93 1.74
C ALA A 110 -0.27 -8.21 0.95
N ALA A 111 -1.27 -8.95 0.48
CA ALA A 111 -1.06 -10.15 -0.34
C ALA A 111 -0.39 -9.81 -1.68
N ILE A 112 -0.83 -8.75 -2.38
CA ILE A 112 -0.23 -8.33 -3.65
C ILE A 112 1.24 -7.93 -3.48
N TYR A 113 1.56 -7.17 -2.43
CA TYR A 113 2.94 -6.79 -2.11
C TYR A 113 3.79 -8.01 -1.80
N LEU A 114 3.29 -8.96 -1.01
CA LEU A 114 4.01 -10.17 -0.66
C LEU A 114 4.28 -11.06 -1.89
N ILE A 115 3.26 -11.30 -2.72
CA ILE A 115 3.39 -12.06 -3.97
C ILE A 115 4.40 -11.39 -4.90
N GLY A 116 4.28 -10.06 -5.06
CA GLY A 116 5.19 -9.26 -5.88
C GLY A 116 6.63 -9.30 -5.39
N PHE A 117 6.83 -9.23 -4.07
CA PHE A 117 8.13 -9.35 -3.43
C PHE A 117 8.74 -10.73 -3.69
N ILE A 118 8.00 -11.81 -3.43
CA ILE A 118 8.46 -13.18 -3.66
C ILE A 118 8.83 -13.39 -5.13
N ALA A 119 8.03 -12.90 -6.06
CA ALA A 119 8.32 -12.98 -7.49
C ALA A 119 9.64 -12.27 -7.85
N CYS A 120 9.88 -11.08 -7.29
CA CYS A 120 11.12 -10.33 -7.53
C CYS A 120 12.35 -11.02 -6.88
N VAL A 121 12.20 -11.60 -5.69
CA VAL A 121 13.26 -12.37 -5.02
C VAL A 121 13.62 -13.62 -5.84
N LYS A 122 12.64 -14.33 -6.39
CA LYS A 122 12.89 -15.49 -7.27
C LYS A 122 13.69 -15.10 -8.51
N GLY A 123 13.36 -13.97 -9.14
CA GLY A 123 14.08 -13.43 -10.30
C GLY A 123 15.47 -12.84 -9.98
N TRP A 124 15.82 -12.63 -8.71
CA TRP A 124 17.05 -11.94 -8.30
C TRP A 124 18.33 -12.66 -8.77
N ASN A 125 18.28 -13.99 -8.81
CA ASN A 125 19.40 -14.88 -9.15
C ASN A 125 19.17 -15.69 -10.42
N GLU A 126 18.11 -15.41 -11.18
CA GLU A 126 17.94 -16.05 -12.49
C GLU A 126 19.12 -15.67 -13.38
N LYS A 127 19.86 -16.67 -13.86
CA LYS A 127 20.91 -16.43 -14.84
C LYS A 127 20.23 -15.90 -16.09
N THR A 128 20.59 -14.68 -16.51
CA THR A 128 20.23 -14.14 -17.82
C THR A 128 20.55 -15.21 -18.86
N LYS A 129 19.51 -15.80 -19.46
CA LYS A 129 19.65 -16.61 -20.66
C LYS A 129 19.87 -15.69 -21.84
#